data_AF-A0A7W4NQX1-F1
#
_entry.id   AF-A0A7W4NQX1-F1
#
_cell.length_a   1.000
_cell.length_b   1.000
_cell.length_c   1.000
_cell.angle_alpha   90.00
_cell.angle_beta   90.00
_cell.angle_gamma   90.00
#
_symmetry.space_group_name_H-M   'P 1'
#
loop_
_entity.id
_entity.type
_entity.pdbx_description
1 polymer ?
#
loop_
_entity_poly.entity_id
_entity_poly.type
_entity_poly.pdbx_seq_one_letter_code
_entity_poly.pdbx_strand_id
1 'polypeptide(L)'
;MLTFPSEWRFDAPGDPLPSMVINRFDDLISRVASQGDRWSVIEFFKARFAGAAGLPSHTSSSLSWAESDLANLMQGAAENAPLFIDAFCRACVELREQEPNWGFPTIGHLNRILSEAETGYAIQPPNLVFTGVQVPTIKPERQPSLDEQAQLLIQRSLDQSEQLLREGRGRQAVAEILWLLETVSTAFRGLDAGSGTIEEKYFNKIAGELRRQHRGQVLEQVLGWMTTLHGFLSSPTGGRVRHGADITNTAEMPRGDAELYCNLIRSYLGYLMAEHDRISRAQFPFL
;
A
#
# COMPACT_ATOMS: atom_id res chain seq x y z
N MET A 1 7.32 -6.86 26.99
CA MET A 1 6.60 -7.74 26.05
C MET A 1 5.45 -8.40 26.81
N LEU A 2 4.25 -8.37 26.26
CA LEU A 2 3.12 -9.08 26.83
C LEU A 2 3.23 -10.58 26.53
N THR A 3 2.73 -11.37 27.46
CA THR A 3 2.68 -12.83 27.36
C THR A 3 1.26 -13.25 27.03
N PHE A 4 1.11 -14.05 25.98
CA PHE A 4 -0.15 -14.66 25.56
C PHE A 4 0.15 -15.98 24.83
N PRO A 5 -0.85 -16.87 24.69
CA PRO A 5 -0.65 -18.16 24.03
C PRO A 5 -0.07 -18.01 22.62
N SER A 6 0.90 -18.87 22.26
CA SER A 6 1.66 -18.76 21.02
C SER A 6 0.80 -18.88 19.76
N GLU A 7 -0.27 -19.66 19.84
CA GLU A 7 -1.26 -19.87 18.79
C GLU A 7 -1.98 -18.58 18.41
N TRP A 8 -2.13 -17.62 19.33
CA TRP A 8 -2.80 -16.34 19.04
C TRP A 8 -2.03 -15.47 18.05
N ARG A 9 -0.77 -15.79 17.75
CA ARG A 9 -0.03 -15.12 16.66
C ARG A 9 -0.56 -15.48 15.27
N PHE A 10 -1.27 -16.59 15.15
CA PHE A 10 -1.84 -17.08 13.89
C PHE A 10 -3.37 -17.05 13.94
N ASP A 11 -3.93 -17.54 15.05
CA ASP A 11 -5.37 -17.66 15.28
C ASP A 11 -5.75 -16.99 16.60
N ALA A 12 -5.82 -15.66 16.58
CA ALA A 12 -6.23 -14.87 17.75
C ALA A 12 -7.74 -15.02 18.01
N PRO A 13 -8.18 -15.12 19.28
CA PRO A 13 -9.61 -15.13 19.60
C PRO A 13 -10.27 -13.77 19.36
N GLY A 14 -11.56 -13.79 19.03
CA GLY A 14 -12.33 -12.57 18.78
C GLY A 14 -12.06 -11.94 17.40
N ASP A 15 -12.66 -10.79 17.18
CA ASP A 15 -12.54 -10.06 15.91
C ASP A 15 -11.29 -9.16 15.89
N PRO A 16 -10.82 -8.77 14.68
CA PRO A 16 -9.83 -7.70 14.52
C PRO A 16 -10.18 -6.44 15.30
N LEU A 17 -9.17 -5.66 15.69
CA LEU A 17 -9.43 -4.40 16.39
C LEU A 17 -10.20 -3.44 15.48
N PRO A 18 -11.31 -2.86 15.93
CA PRO A 18 -12.08 -1.91 15.13
C PRO A 18 -11.29 -0.62 14.91
N SER A 19 -11.52 0.06 13.79
CA SER A 19 -10.81 1.31 13.43
C SER A 19 -10.89 2.39 14.52
N MET A 20 -11.98 2.43 15.29
CA MET A 20 -12.11 3.31 16.46
C MET A 20 -11.00 3.08 17.49
N VAL A 21 -10.66 1.82 17.77
CA VAL A 21 -9.57 1.47 18.70
C VAL A 21 -8.22 1.87 18.11
N ILE A 22 -8.00 1.59 16.82
CA ILE A 22 -6.77 1.93 16.12
C ILE A 22 -6.51 3.44 16.19
N ASN A 23 -7.52 4.26 15.86
CA ASN A 23 -7.44 5.72 15.92
C ASN A 23 -7.15 6.22 17.34
N ARG A 24 -7.74 5.60 18.36
CA ARG A 24 -7.49 5.96 19.77
C ARG A 24 -6.08 5.61 20.22
N PHE A 25 -5.48 4.55 19.67
CA PHE A 25 -4.07 4.25 19.89
C PHE A 25 -3.16 5.22 19.13
N ASP A 26 -3.50 5.58 17.89
CA ASP A 26 -2.77 6.57 17.10
C ASP A 26 -2.76 7.95 17.78
N ASP A 27 -3.89 8.37 18.36
CA ASP A 27 -3.97 9.57 19.20
C ASP A 27 -2.98 9.53 20.38
N LEU A 28 -2.80 8.36 21.00
CA LEU A 28 -1.83 8.19 22.07
C LEU A 28 -0.40 8.31 21.55
N ILE A 29 -0.09 7.72 20.37
CA ILE A 29 1.22 7.87 19.73
C ILE A 29 1.48 9.34 19.42
N SER A 30 0.51 10.04 18.84
CA SER A 30 0.60 11.47 18.53
C SER A 30 0.88 12.34 19.76
N ARG A 31 0.31 12.00 20.93
CA ARG A 31 0.60 12.67 22.21
C ARG A 31 1.98 12.33 22.77
N VAL A 32 2.47 11.10 22.56
CA VAL A 32 3.84 10.74 22.93
C VAL A 32 4.82 11.51 22.03
N ALA A 33 4.57 11.52 20.73
CA ALA A 33 5.40 12.16 19.72
C ALA A 33 5.47 13.70 19.84
N SER A 34 4.50 14.35 20.50
CA SER A 34 4.56 15.79 20.75
C SER A 34 5.56 16.21 21.83
N GLN A 35 6.20 15.26 22.52
CA GLN A 35 7.18 15.54 23.59
C GLN A 35 8.64 15.58 23.11
N GLY A 36 8.91 15.24 21.85
CA GLY A 36 10.25 15.19 21.29
C GLY A 36 10.27 15.38 19.78
N ASP A 37 11.27 14.80 19.11
CA ASP A 37 11.30 14.78 17.65
C ASP A 37 10.19 13.89 17.10
N ARG A 38 9.12 14.52 16.62
CA ARG A 38 7.92 13.83 16.16
C ARG A 38 8.23 12.78 15.10
N TRP A 39 9.11 13.10 14.15
CA TRP A 39 9.46 12.17 13.08
C TRP A 39 10.12 10.89 13.62
N SER A 40 11.14 11.02 14.46
CA SER A 40 11.83 9.87 15.06
C SER A 40 10.89 9.01 15.90
N VAL A 41 9.98 9.63 16.67
CA VAL A 41 9.00 8.88 17.47
C VAL A 41 8.02 8.11 16.59
N ILE A 42 7.50 8.73 15.53
CA ILE A 42 6.59 8.05 14.59
C ILE A 42 7.30 6.88 13.91
N GLU A 43 8.52 7.08 13.40
CA GLU A 43 9.36 6.01 12.83
C GLU A 43 9.61 4.87 13.81
N PHE A 44 9.82 5.21 15.09
CA PHE A 44 10.02 4.22 16.15
C PHE A 44 8.80 3.31 16.31
N PHE A 45 7.60 3.88 16.45
CA PHE A 45 6.36 3.10 16.53
C PHE A 45 6.10 2.31 15.25
N LYS A 46 6.32 2.95 14.09
CA LYS A 46 6.13 2.35 12.77
C LYS A 46 6.91 1.04 12.60
N ALA A 47 8.18 1.03 12.99
CA ALA A 47 9.00 -0.18 12.92
C ALA A 47 8.47 -1.34 13.77
N ARG A 48 7.83 -1.05 14.92
CA ARG A 48 7.25 -2.08 15.79
C ARG A 48 5.95 -2.63 15.20
N PHE A 49 5.11 -1.78 14.61
CA PHE A 49 3.90 -2.21 13.92
C PHE A 49 4.20 -2.95 12.62
N ALA A 50 5.23 -2.57 11.87
CA ALA A 50 5.70 -3.34 10.71
C ALA A 50 6.05 -4.78 11.10
N GLY A 51 6.83 -4.97 12.17
CA GLY A 51 7.14 -6.30 12.67
C GLY A 51 5.90 -7.09 13.13
N ALA A 52 4.90 -6.43 13.71
CA ALA A 52 3.64 -7.07 14.11
C ALA A 52 2.76 -7.47 12.92
N ALA A 53 2.79 -6.68 11.84
CA ALA A 53 2.12 -6.98 10.58
C ALA A 53 2.89 -7.99 9.70
N GLY A 54 4.08 -8.45 10.14
CA GLY A 54 4.93 -9.34 9.34
C GLY A 54 5.58 -8.67 8.12
N LEU A 55 5.67 -7.35 8.11
CA LEU A 55 6.20 -6.55 7.02
C LEU A 55 7.59 -5.99 7.35
N PRO A 56 8.45 -5.78 6.35
CA PRO A 56 9.71 -5.07 6.55
C PRO A 56 9.45 -3.61 6.94
N SER A 57 10.28 -3.08 7.85
CA SER A 57 10.25 -1.65 8.19
C SER A 57 11.19 -0.88 7.28
N HIS A 58 10.67 0.13 6.58
CA HIS A 58 11.44 1.09 5.80
C HIS A 58 11.33 2.47 6.42
N THR A 59 12.41 3.26 6.41
CA THR A 59 12.38 4.65 6.90
C THR A 59 11.67 5.55 5.89
N SER A 60 10.76 6.42 6.35
CA SER A 60 10.02 7.32 5.47
C SER A 60 10.85 8.57 5.13
N SER A 61 10.58 9.15 3.97
CA SER A 61 11.31 10.33 3.48
C SER A 61 10.85 11.65 4.11
N SER A 62 9.67 11.67 4.75
CA SER A 62 9.13 12.84 5.44
C SER A 62 8.22 12.40 6.61
N LEU A 63 7.86 13.37 7.46
CA LEU A 63 6.88 13.17 8.55
C LEU A 63 5.49 12.77 8.06
N SER A 64 4.99 13.41 7.01
CA SER A 64 3.67 13.06 6.46
C SER A 64 3.63 11.62 5.92
N TRP A 65 4.73 11.15 5.32
CA TRP A 65 4.88 9.76 4.91
C TRP A 65 4.99 8.84 6.13
N ALA A 66 5.76 9.22 7.14
CA ALA A 66 5.91 8.42 8.36
C ALA A 66 4.56 8.21 9.08
N GLU A 67 3.74 9.27 9.18
CA GLU A 67 2.40 9.21 9.78
C GLU A 67 1.44 8.34 8.95
N SER A 68 1.45 8.50 7.61
CA SER A 68 0.60 7.69 6.72
C SER A 68 0.99 6.21 6.73
N ASP A 69 2.30 5.93 6.69
CA ASP A 69 2.83 4.57 6.73
C ASP A 69 2.54 3.92 8.09
N LEU A 70 2.66 4.67 9.20
CA LEU A 70 2.29 4.20 10.53
C LEU A 70 0.81 3.79 10.57
N ALA A 71 -0.10 4.64 10.08
CA ALA A 71 -1.52 4.35 10.07
C ALA A 71 -1.84 3.05 9.29
N ASN A 72 -1.23 2.87 8.12
CA ASN A 72 -1.36 1.66 7.32
C ASN A 72 -0.83 0.41 8.04
N LEU A 73 0.32 0.52 8.70
CA LEU A 73 0.92 -0.60 9.43
C LEU A 73 0.14 -0.95 10.70
N MET A 74 -0.43 0.05 11.37
CA MET A 74 -1.36 -0.14 12.48
C MET A 74 -2.62 -0.87 12.03
N GLN A 75 -3.19 -0.50 10.87
CA GLN A 75 -4.33 -1.19 10.28
C GLN A 75 -4.02 -2.65 9.95
N GLY A 76 -2.85 -2.93 9.35
CA GLY A 76 -2.42 -4.30 9.06
C GLY A 76 -2.18 -5.13 10.33
N ALA A 77 -1.52 -4.55 11.34
CA ALA A 77 -1.29 -5.23 12.62
C ALA A 77 -2.59 -5.50 13.39
N ALA A 78 -3.62 -4.65 13.23
CA ALA A 78 -4.90 -4.77 13.91
C ALA A 78 -5.72 -6.00 13.50
N GLU A 79 -5.40 -6.63 12.35
CA GLU A 79 -5.97 -7.94 11.98
C GLU A 79 -5.62 -9.03 13.00
N ASN A 80 -4.54 -8.86 13.77
CA ASN A 80 -4.20 -9.69 14.92
C ASN A 80 -4.09 -8.83 16.19
N ALA A 81 -5.21 -8.72 16.91
CA ALA A 81 -5.32 -7.86 18.10
C ALA A 81 -4.20 -8.08 19.14
N PRO A 82 -3.81 -9.32 19.52
CA PRO A 82 -2.68 -9.56 20.42
C PRO A 82 -1.36 -8.96 19.94
N LEU A 83 -1.02 -9.14 18.66
CA LEU A 83 0.22 -8.59 18.09
C LEU A 83 0.20 -7.06 18.05
N PHE A 84 -0.94 -6.45 17.71
CA PHE A 84 -1.10 -5.01 17.77
C PHE A 84 -0.88 -4.46 19.19
N ILE A 85 -1.55 -5.03 20.18
CA ILE A 85 -1.50 -4.56 21.58
C ILE A 85 -0.09 -4.73 22.14
N ASP A 86 0.57 -5.88 21.87
CA ASP A 86 1.95 -6.11 22.29
C ASP A 86 2.92 -5.14 21.61
N ALA A 87 2.79 -4.89 20.31
CA ALA A 87 3.65 -3.97 19.58
C ALA A 87 3.63 -2.57 20.19
N PHE A 88 2.43 -2.05 20.49
CA PHE A 88 2.27 -0.75 21.14
C PHE A 88 2.86 -0.74 22.55
N CYS A 89 2.55 -1.74 23.37
CA CYS A 89 3.04 -1.80 24.75
C CYS A 89 4.57 -1.91 24.79
N ARG A 90 5.14 -2.74 23.91
CA ARG A 90 6.59 -2.88 23.73
C ARG A 90 7.22 -1.55 23.32
N ALA A 91 6.66 -0.86 22.33
CA ALA A 91 7.17 0.45 21.91
C ALA A 91 7.15 1.46 23.06
N CYS A 92 6.06 1.51 23.84
CA CYS A 92 5.97 2.40 25.00
C CYS A 92 6.97 2.06 26.12
N VAL A 93 7.28 0.78 26.35
CA VAL A 93 8.28 0.37 27.34
C VAL A 93 9.69 0.72 26.87
N GLU A 94 10.04 0.34 25.63
CA GLU A 94 11.36 0.61 25.05
C GLU A 94 11.65 2.11 24.94
N LEU A 95 10.65 2.91 24.54
CA LEU A 95 10.83 4.35 24.43
C LEU A 95 10.90 5.02 25.80
N ARG A 96 10.22 4.48 26.82
CA ARG A 96 10.33 4.99 28.20
C ARG A 96 11.70 4.73 28.81
N GLU A 97 12.35 3.62 28.47
CA GLU A 97 13.73 3.36 28.88
C GLU A 97 14.70 4.38 28.29
N GLN A 98 14.45 4.83 27.05
CA GLN A 98 15.25 5.85 26.37
C GLN A 98 14.93 7.27 26.86
N GLU A 99 13.66 7.55 27.16
CA GLU A 99 13.14 8.88 27.53
C GLU A 99 12.35 8.85 28.85
N PRO A 100 13.02 8.70 30.02
CA PRO A 100 12.34 8.46 31.31
C PRO A 100 11.44 9.59 31.79
N ASN A 101 11.65 10.82 31.30
CA ASN A 101 10.92 12.01 31.70
C ASN A 101 9.64 12.25 30.88
N TRP A 102 9.38 11.44 29.85
CA TRP A 102 8.20 11.61 29.00
C TRP A 102 6.96 10.97 29.62
N GLY A 103 5.80 11.55 29.32
CA GLY A 103 4.49 10.98 29.62
C GLY A 103 4.12 9.87 28.64
N PHE A 104 3.68 8.74 29.17
CA PHE A 104 3.19 7.59 28.39
C PHE A 104 1.80 7.16 28.89
N PRO A 105 0.96 6.56 28.03
CA PRO A 105 -0.30 5.99 28.47
C PRO A 105 -0.10 4.91 29.54
N THR A 106 -0.98 4.91 30.54
CA THR A 106 -1.00 3.87 31.56
C THR A 106 -1.75 2.64 31.02
N ILE A 107 -1.51 1.47 31.64
CA ILE A 107 -2.29 0.27 31.35
C ILE A 107 -3.80 0.50 31.54
N GLY A 108 -4.18 1.33 32.52
CA GLY A 108 -5.57 1.73 32.71
C GLY A 108 -6.16 2.52 31.55
N HIS A 109 -5.36 3.36 30.86
CA HIS A 109 -5.81 4.04 29.64
C HIS A 109 -6.04 3.04 28.50
N LEU A 110 -5.13 2.09 28.32
CA LEU A 110 -5.23 1.09 27.26
C LEU A 110 -6.43 0.15 27.48
N ASN A 111 -6.57 -0.38 28.70
CA ASN A 111 -7.70 -1.23 29.05
C ASN A 111 -9.04 -0.52 28.91
N ARG A 112 -9.11 0.79 29.20
CA ARG A 112 -10.33 1.57 28.97
C ARG A 112 -10.70 1.58 27.48
N ILE A 113 -9.74 1.86 26.59
CA ILE A 113 -9.98 1.85 25.14
C ILE A 113 -10.47 0.47 24.68
N LEU A 114 -9.80 -0.60 25.13
CA LEU A 114 -10.14 -1.97 24.76
C LEU A 114 -11.52 -2.40 25.28
N SER A 115 -11.89 -1.95 26.49
CA SER A 115 -13.19 -2.25 27.11
C SER A 115 -14.34 -1.43 26.51
N GLU A 116 -14.12 -0.15 26.19
CA GLU A 116 -15.13 0.73 25.57
C GLU A 116 -15.55 0.22 24.19
N ALA A 117 -14.64 -0.47 23.49
CA ALA A 117 -14.89 -1.07 22.19
C ALA A 117 -15.24 -2.57 22.27
N GLU A 118 -15.48 -3.10 23.47
CA GLU A 118 -15.91 -4.50 23.71
C GLU A 118 -15.02 -5.56 23.02
N THR A 119 -13.72 -5.29 22.87
CA THR A 119 -12.78 -6.14 22.12
C THR A 119 -12.58 -7.53 22.73
N GLY A 120 -13.01 -7.73 23.97
CA GLY A 120 -12.76 -8.93 24.76
C GLY A 120 -11.32 -9.05 25.27
N TYR A 121 -10.43 -8.10 24.97
CA TYR A 121 -9.04 -8.12 25.44
C TYR A 121 -8.82 -7.25 26.67
N ALA A 122 -7.99 -7.71 27.60
CA ALA A 122 -7.51 -6.93 28.74
C ALA A 122 -6.03 -7.18 29.01
N ILE A 123 -5.30 -6.10 29.25
CA ILE A 123 -3.88 -6.12 29.61
C ILE A 123 -3.77 -6.27 31.12
N GLN A 124 -3.24 -7.41 31.57
CA GLN A 124 -2.96 -7.74 32.96
C GLN A 124 -1.47 -8.07 33.09
N PRO A 125 -0.58 -7.05 33.16
CA PRO A 125 0.86 -7.26 33.04
C PRO A 125 1.38 -8.39 33.95
N PRO A 126 2.19 -9.32 33.43
CA PRO A 126 2.77 -9.32 32.08
C PRO A 126 1.86 -9.93 31.00
N ASN A 127 0.64 -10.34 31.32
CA ASN A 127 -0.22 -11.12 30.45
C ASN A 127 -1.18 -10.25 29.63
N LEU A 128 -1.50 -10.70 28.43
CA LEU A 128 -2.70 -10.29 27.72
C LEU A 128 -3.73 -11.40 27.85
N VAL A 129 -4.92 -11.07 28.35
CA VAL A 129 -6.00 -12.04 28.56
C VAL A 129 -7.17 -11.73 27.64
N PHE A 130 -7.87 -12.78 27.21
CA PHE A 130 -9.12 -12.68 26.47
C PHE A 130 -10.27 -13.06 27.40
N THR A 131 -11.17 -12.12 27.68
CA THR A 131 -12.33 -12.27 28.57
C THR A 131 -13.65 -12.29 27.81
N GLY A 132 -13.62 -12.27 26.47
CA GLY A 132 -14.80 -12.41 25.62
C GLY A 132 -15.29 -13.86 25.52
N VAL A 133 -16.52 -14.04 25.04
CA VAL A 133 -17.02 -15.36 24.66
C VAL A 133 -16.33 -15.77 23.35
N GLN A 134 -15.58 -16.89 23.36
CA GLN A 134 -15.05 -17.46 22.12
C GLN A 134 -16.21 -17.94 21.25
N VAL A 135 -16.61 -17.13 20.27
CA VAL A 135 -17.42 -17.60 19.14
C VAL A 135 -16.42 -18.04 18.07
N PRO A 136 -16.46 -19.29 17.57
CA PRO A 136 -15.65 -19.69 16.44
C PRO A 136 -16.07 -18.84 15.23
N THR A 137 -15.28 -17.82 14.91
CA THR A 137 -15.58 -16.93 13.79
C THR A 137 -15.25 -17.67 12.49
N ILE A 138 -16.26 -18.26 11.84
CA ILE A 138 -16.19 -18.45 10.39
C ILE A 138 -16.32 -17.03 9.82
N LYS A 139 -15.18 -16.35 9.66
CA LYS A 139 -15.12 -14.99 9.10
C LYS A 139 -15.65 -15.08 7.66
N PRO A 140 -16.80 -14.48 7.30
CA PRO A 140 -17.14 -14.35 5.89
C PRO A 140 -16.05 -13.50 5.24
N GLU A 141 -15.50 -13.96 4.13
CA GLU A 141 -14.52 -13.20 3.34
C GLU A 141 -15.08 -11.79 3.10
N ARG A 142 -14.46 -10.79 3.74
CA ARG A 142 -14.76 -9.40 3.46
C ARG A 142 -14.37 -9.18 2.00
N GLN A 143 -15.36 -8.94 1.14
CA GLN A 143 -15.06 -8.57 -0.23
C GLN A 143 -14.28 -7.24 -0.18
N PRO A 144 -13.07 -7.19 -0.77
CA PRO A 144 -12.26 -5.99 -0.77
C PRO A 144 -13.04 -4.83 -1.40
N SER A 145 -12.83 -3.61 -0.92
CA SER A 145 -13.37 -2.40 -1.55
C SER A 145 -12.85 -2.26 -2.98
N LEU A 146 -13.48 -1.42 -3.81
CA LEU A 146 -13.02 -1.20 -5.19
C LEU A 146 -11.58 -0.67 -5.24
N ASP A 147 -11.19 0.19 -4.31
CA ASP A 147 -9.84 0.74 -4.21
C ASP A 147 -8.84 -0.34 -3.77
N GLU A 148 -9.21 -1.16 -2.78
CA GLU A 148 -8.40 -2.31 -2.36
C GLU A 148 -8.25 -3.34 -3.50
N GLN A 149 -9.30 -3.59 -4.27
CA GLN A 149 -9.25 -4.46 -5.45
C GLN A 149 -8.31 -3.91 -6.53
N ALA A 150 -8.35 -2.60 -6.78
CA ALA A 150 -7.47 -1.94 -7.74
C ALA A 150 -6.01 -2.04 -7.29
N GLN A 151 -5.73 -1.80 -6.01
CA GLN A 151 -4.38 -1.89 -5.46
C GLN A 151 -3.85 -3.33 -5.47
N LEU A 152 -4.70 -4.31 -5.14
CA LEU A 152 -4.38 -5.74 -5.26
C LEU A 152 -4.08 -6.15 -6.70
N LEU A 153 -4.85 -5.65 -7.67
CA LEU A 153 -4.63 -5.92 -9.09
C LEU A 153 -3.28 -5.38 -9.57
N ILE A 154 -2.95 -4.13 -9.19
CA ILE A 154 -1.66 -3.50 -9.50
C ILE A 154 -0.52 -4.33 -8.91
N GLN A 155 -0.58 -4.66 -7.62
CA GLN A 155 0.47 -5.42 -6.95
C GLN A 155 0.63 -6.81 -7.57
N ARG A 156 -0.47 -7.51 -7.81
CA ARG A 156 -0.45 -8.85 -8.42
C ARG A 156 0.19 -8.84 -9.81
N SER A 157 -0.11 -7.84 -10.62
CA SER A 157 0.44 -7.73 -11.97
C SER A 157 1.94 -7.39 -11.95
N LEU A 158 2.38 -6.54 -11.02
CA LEU A 158 3.81 -6.26 -10.78
C LEU A 158 4.58 -7.52 -10.36
N ASP A 159 4.05 -8.25 -9.38
CA ASP A 159 4.65 -9.49 -8.87
C ASP A 159 4.70 -10.58 -9.95
N GLN A 160 3.61 -10.72 -10.71
CA GLN A 160 3.54 -11.65 -11.84
C GLN A 160 4.59 -11.32 -12.91
N SER A 161 4.76 -10.04 -13.27
CA SER A 161 5.80 -9.63 -14.21
C SER A 161 7.22 -9.97 -13.69
N GLU A 162 7.49 -9.76 -12.40
CA GLU A 162 8.77 -10.16 -11.80
C GLU A 162 8.99 -11.67 -11.81
N GLN A 163 7.98 -12.44 -11.43
CA GLN A 163 8.05 -13.89 -11.46
C GLN A 163 8.34 -14.40 -12.88
N LEU A 164 7.65 -13.85 -13.89
CA LEU A 164 7.87 -14.17 -15.30
C LEU A 164 9.30 -13.86 -15.75
N LEU A 165 9.89 -12.73 -15.30
CA LEU A 165 11.31 -12.44 -15.57
C LEU A 165 12.25 -13.47 -14.94
N ARG A 166 12.00 -13.87 -13.67
CA ARG A 166 12.81 -14.88 -12.97
C ARG A 166 12.73 -16.25 -13.64
N GLU A 167 11.57 -16.58 -14.19
CA GLU A 167 11.33 -17.81 -14.95
C GLU A 167 11.87 -17.77 -16.40
N GLY A 168 12.48 -16.64 -16.82
CA GLY A 168 12.98 -16.47 -18.18
C GLY A 168 11.89 -16.25 -19.23
N ARG A 169 10.65 -15.97 -18.81
CA ARG A 169 9.48 -15.71 -19.66
C ARG A 169 9.36 -14.21 -19.97
N GLY A 170 10.44 -13.64 -20.50
CA GLY A 170 10.59 -12.19 -20.69
C GLY A 170 9.49 -11.55 -21.53
N ARG A 171 9.03 -12.21 -22.61
CA ARG A 171 7.95 -11.67 -23.45
C ARG A 171 6.64 -11.56 -22.67
N GLN A 172 6.36 -12.53 -21.81
CA GLN A 172 5.15 -12.56 -20.99
C GLN A 172 5.24 -11.53 -19.86
N ALA A 173 6.43 -11.35 -19.27
CA ALA A 173 6.65 -10.32 -18.26
C ALA A 173 6.39 -8.91 -18.80
N VAL A 174 6.84 -8.63 -20.03
CA VAL A 174 6.60 -7.35 -20.71
C VAL A 174 5.13 -7.22 -21.10
N ALA A 175 4.46 -8.30 -21.52
CA ALA A 175 3.03 -8.28 -21.82
C ALA A 175 2.19 -7.93 -20.58
N GLU A 176 2.52 -8.53 -19.43
CA GLU A 176 1.84 -8.28 -18.16
C GLU A 176 1.94 -6.81 -17.74
N ILE A 177 3.14 -6.24 -17.76
CA ILE A 177 3.33 -4.85 -17.31
C ILE A 177 2.80 -3.83 -18.34
N LEU A 178 2.82 -4.17 -19.63
CA LEU A 178 2.20 -3.36 -20.68
C LEU A 178 0.68 -3.34 -20.55
N TRP A 179 0.06 -4.47 -20.21
CA TRP A 179 -1.37 -4.54 -19.87
C TRP A 179 -1.70 -3.64 -18.68
N LEU A 180 -0.86 -3.67 -17.64
CA LEU A 180 -1.04 -2.85 -16.45
C LEU A 180 -0.94 -1.36 -16.79
N LEU A 181 -0.01 -0.96 -17.67
CA LEU A 181 0.11 0.41 -18.16
C LEU A 181 -1.17 0.88 -18.86
N GLU A 182 -1.75 0.04 -19.72
CA GLU A 182 -3.03 0.34 -20.35
C GLU A 182 -4.13 0.49 -19.30
N THR A 183 -4.20 -0.44 -18.34
CA THR A 183 -5.21 -0.45 -17.27
C THR A 183 -5.14 0.82 -16.42
N VAL A 184 -3.96 1.17 -15.89
CA VAL A 184 -3.75 2.39 -15.08
C VAL A 184 -4.07 3.65 -15.88
N SER A 185 -3.75 3.69 -17.18
CA SER A 185 -4.10 4.85 -18.01
C SER A 185 -5.60 5.13 -18.05
N THR A 186 -6.44 4.09 -17.95
CA THR A 186 -7.90 4.27 -17.96
C THR A 186 -8.44 4.97 -16.71
N ALA A 187 -7.68 5.01 -15.62
CA ALA A 187 -8.08 5.72 -14.40
C ALA A 187 -8.19 7.24 -14.61
N PHE A 188 -7.44 7.79 -15.57
CA PHE A 188 -7.53 9.21 -15.92
C PHE A 188 -8.85 9.59 -16.58
N ARG A 189 -9.64 8.62 -17.07
CA ARG A 189 -10.93 8.90 -17.69
C ARG A 189 -11.91 9.48 -16.66
N GLY A 190 -12.52 10.60 -16.99
CA GLY A 190 -13.42 11.34 -16.09
C GLY A 190 -12.72 12.42 -15.26
N LEU A 191 -11.38 12.48 -15.28
CA LEU A 191 -10.66 13.61 -14.70
C LEU A 191 -10.75 14.84 -15.59
N ASP A 192 -10.93 16.01 -14.98
CA ASP A 192 -10.80 17.30 -15.64
C ASP A 192 -9.37 17.81 -15.43
N ALA A 193 -8.56 17.75 -16.48
CA ALA A 193 -7.17 18.18 -16.48
C ALA A 193 -7.01 19.68 -16.85
N GLY A 194 -8.06 20.49 -16.67
CA GLY A 194 -8.04 21.95 -16.77
C GLY A 194 -8.34 22.49 -18.17
N SER A 195 -8.50 21.63 -19.17
CA SER A 195 -8.95 22.01 -20.53
C SER A 195 -10.09 21.15 -21.06
N GLY A 196 -10.68 20.30 -20.21
CA GLY A 196 -11.78 19.39 -20.53
C GLY A 196 -11.63 18.03 -19.85
N THR A 197 -12.75 17.31 -19.71
CA THR A 197 -12.77 15.96 -19.15
C THR A 197 -12.15 14.95 -20.12
N ILE A 198 -11.36 14.00 -19.60
CA ILE A 198 -10.80 12.91 -20.41
C ILE A 198 -11.89 11.85 -20.66
N GLU A 199 -12.26 11.62 -21.92
CA GLU A 199 -13.36 10.71 -22.28
C GLU A 199 -12.91 9.42 -22.97
N GLU A 200 -11.66 9.40 -23.43
CA GLU A 200 -11.12 8.33 -24.25
C GLU A 200 -10.95 7.00 -23.49
N LYS A 201 -10.98 5.89 -24.23
CA LYS A 201 -10.95 4.52 -23.65
C LYS A 201 -9.67 3.73 -23.91
N TYR A 202 -8.88 4.17 -24.88
CA TYR A 202 -7.66 3.46 -25.31
C TYR A 202 -6.44 4.25 -24.89
N PHE A 203 -5.39 3.54 -24.44
CA PHE A 203 -4.13 4.13 -23.97
C PHE A 203 -3.62 5.27 -24.87
N ASN A 204 -3.44 5.01 -26.18
CA ASN A 204 -2.90 6.02 -27.12
C ASN A 204 -3.79 7.27 -27.25
N LYS A 205 -5.10 7.12 -27.05
CA LYS A 205 -6.06 8.23 -27.11
C LYS A 205 -6.04 9.04 -25.82
N ILE A 206 -6.07 8.36 -24.68
CA ILE A 206 -5.92 8.97 -23.34
C ILE A 206 -4.59 9.73 -23.25
N ALA A 207 -3.49 9.10 -23.63
CA ALA A 207 -2.17 9.73 -23.65
C ALA A 207 -2.14 10.95 -24.59
N GLY A 208 -2.76 10.86 -25.78
CA GLY A 208 -2.87 11.98 -26.71
C GLY A 208 -3.68 13.15 -26.14
N GLU A 209 -4.74 12.88 -25.40
CA GLU A 209 -5.55 13.88 -24.73
C GLU A 209 -4.77 14.55 -23.59
N LEU A 210 -4.23 13.78 -22.65
CA LEU A 210 -3.40 14.29 -21.56
C LEU A 210 -2.23 15.15 -22.08
N ARG A 211 -1.56 14.74 -23.17
CA ARG A 211 -0.50 15.56 -23.80
C ARG A 211 -1.00 16.91 -24.30
N ARG A 212 -2.21 16.97 -24.89
CA ARG A 212 -2.80 18.24 -25.33
C ARG A 212 -3.12 19.15 -24.15
N GLN A 213 -3.61 18.59 -23.05
CA GLN A 213 -3.99 19.35 -21.85
C GLN A 213 -2.77 19.85 -21.06
N HIS A 214 -1.65 19.12 -21.09
CA HIS A 214 -0.43 19.41 -20.32
C HIS A 214 0.74 19.90 -21.18
N ARG A 215 0.46 20.65 -22.26
CA ARG A 215 1.51 21.17 -23.17
C ARG A 215 2.60 21.95 -22.42
N GLY A 216 3.85 21.67 -22.76
CA GLY A 216 5.04 22.28 -22.17
C GLY A 216 5.44 21.73 -20.79
N GLN A 217 4.67 20.79 -20.23
CA GLN A 217 4.97 20.16 -18.94
C GLN A 217 5.73 18.84 -19.12
N VAL A 218 6.34 18.35 -18.04
CA VAL A 218 7.03 17.06 -18.02
C VAL A 218 6.08 15.91 -18.42
N LEU A 219 4.81 15.99 -17.98
CA LEU A 219 3.78 14.99 -18.31
C LEU A 219 3.60 14.82 -19.83
N GLU A 220 3.69 15.90 -20.63
CA GLU A 220 3.62 15.80 -22.10
C GLU A 220 4.75 14.95 -22.66
N GLN A 221 5.98 15.19 -22.19
CA GLN A 221 7.18 14.51 -22.69
C GLN A 221 7.18 13.04 -22.30
N VAL A 222 6.85 12.75 -21.05
CA VAL A 222 6.78 11.38 -20.52
C VAL A 222 5.72 10.57 -21.27
N LEU A 223 4.52 11.12 -21.50
CA LEU A 223 3.48 10.47 -22.30
C LEU A 223 3.93 10.27 -23.77
N GLY A 224 4.76 11.16 -24.30
CA GLY A 224 5.41 10.98 -25.59
C GLY A 224 6.27 9.73 -25.63
N TRP A 225 7.18 9.56 -24.67
CA TRP A 225 8.03 8.38 -24.56
C TRP A 225 7.23 7.10 -24.32
N MET A 226 6.21 7.15 -23.45
CA MET A 226 5.31 6.02 -23.22
C MET A 226 4.59 5.60 -24.50
N THR A 227 4.10 6.56 -25.28
CA THR A 227 3.42 6.29 -26.58
C THR A 227 4.38 5.64 -27.58
N THR A 228 5.63 6.10 -27.64
CA THR A 228 6.66 5.49 -28.49
C THR A 228 6.97 4.06 -28.07
N LEU A 229 7.16 3.82 -26.77
CA LEU A 229 7.43 2.49 -26.22
C LEU A 229 6.26 1.54 -26.47
N HIS A 230 5.04 1.97 -26.14
CA HIS A 230 3.80 1.21 -26.36
C HIS A 230 3.62 0.85 -27.83
N GLY A 231 3.81 1.81 -28.75
CA GLY A 231 3.72 1.60 -30.19
C GLY A 231 4.75 0.60 -30.70
N PHE A 232 5.98 0.66 -30.21
CA PHE A 232 7.02 -0.32 -30.56
C PHE A 232 6.66 -1.72 -30.08
N LEU A 233 6.31 -1.88 -28.80
CA LEU A 233 6.03 -3.18 -28.19
C LEU A 233 4.78 -3.84 -28.77
N SER A 234 3.72 -3.07 -29.02
CA SER A 234 2.43 -3.56 -29.52
C SER A 234 2.41 -3.85 -31.03
N SER A 235 3.43 -3.38 -31.77
CA SER A 235 3.50 -3.52 -33.23
C SER A 235 3.78 -4.98 -33.66
N PRO A 236 3.05 -5.51 -34.67
CA PRO A 236 3.36 -6.80 -35.30
C PRO A 236 4.75 -6.86 -35.94
N THR A 237 5.29 -5.71 -36.35
CA THR A 237 6.63 -5.59 -36.97
C THR A 237 7.71 -5.13 -35.98
N GLY A 238 7.33 -4.74 -34.75
CA GLY A 238 8.21 -4.29 -33.69
C GLY A 238 8.44 -5.34 -32.60
N GLY A 239 8.16 -5.00 -31.34
CA GLY A 239 8.38 -5.86 -30.18
C GLY A 239 7.49 -7.10 -30.09
N ARG A 240 6.36 -7.13 -30.85
CA ARG A 240 5.43 -8.28 -30.93
C ARG A 240 4.95 -8.77 -29.55
N VAL A 241 4.70 -7.85 -28.65
CA VAL A 241 4.09 -8.10 -27.34
C VAL A 241 2.61 -7.76 -27.48
N ARG A 242 1.73 -8.77 -27.54
CA ARG A 242 0.27 -8.60 -27.65
C ARG A 242 -0.46 -9.46 -26.63
N HIS A 243 -1.63 -9.00 -26.19
CA HIS A 243 -2.54 -9.76 -25.34
C HIS A 243 -3.24 -10.87 -26.13
N GLY A 244 -3.35 -12.05 -25.52
CA GLY A 244 -3.96 -13.24 -26.13
C GLY A 244 -2.98 -14.02 -27.00
N ALA A 245 -2.73 -15.26 -26.62
CA ALA A 245 -1.85 -16.18 -27.33
C ALA A 245 -2.31 -16.40 -28.79
N ASP A 246 -1.47 -16.05 -29.74
CA ASP A 246 -1.01 -16.92 -30.83
C ASP A 246 -0.14 -16.08 -31.77
N ILE A 247 1.17 -16.05 -31.49
CA ILE A 247 2.14 -15.81 -32.56
C ILE A 247 2.87 -17.13 -32.70
N THR A 248 2.47 -17.89 -33.72
CA THR A 248 2.94 -19.23 -34.07
C THR A 248 4.45 -19.32 -34.38
N ASN A 249 5.20 -18.23 -34.22
CA ASN A 249 6.65 -18.24 -34.27
C ASN A 249 7.23 -16.95 -33.65
N THR A 250 7.75 -17.00 -32.42
CA THR A 250 8.62 -15.93 -31.90
C THR A 250 9.64 -16.48 -30.93
N ALA A 251 10.93 -16.32 -31.24
CA ALA A 251 12.00 -16.47 -30.27
C ALA A 251 11.67 -15.66 -29.00
N GLU A 252 12.03 -16.22 -27.84
CA GLU A 252 11.86 -15.55 -26.56
C GLU A 252 12.62 -14.22 -26.55
N MET A 253 12.10 -13.23 -25.84
CA MET A 253 12.76 -11.93 -25.74
C MET A 253 14.09 -12.08 -24.97
N PRO A 254 15.20 -11.49 -25.45
CA PRO A 254 16.44 -11.47 -24.68
C PRO A 254 16.21 -10.94 -23.27
N ARG A 255 16.82 -11.58 -22.27
CA ARG A 255 16.60 -11.24 -20.86
C ARG A 255 16.85 -9.76 -20.55
N GLY A 256 17.94 -9.20 -21.08
CA GLY A 256 18.28 -7.79 -20.88
C GLY A 256 17.24 -6.84 -21.47
N ASP A 257 16.66 -7.17 -22.63
CA ASP A 257 15.61 -6.37 -23.26
C ASP A 257 14.32 -6.43 -22.44
N ALA A 258 13.94 -7.63 -21.98
CA ALA A 258 12.77 -7.81 -21.13
C ALA A 258 12.89 -7.06 -19.80
N GLU A 259 14.05 -7.15 -19.14
CA GLU A 259 14.33 -6.41 -17.90
C GLU A 259 14.28 -4.89 -18.15
N LEU A 260 14.87 -4.40 -19.23
CA LEU A 260 14.83 -2.98 -19.61
C LEU A 260 13.39 -2.50 -19.82
N TYR A 261 12.61 -3.20 -20.64
CA TYR A 261 11.24 -2.79 -20.92
C TYR A 261 10.35 -2.86 -19.67
N CYS A 262 10.47 -3.91 -18.86
CA CYS A 262 9.75 -3.98 -17.59
C CYS A 262 10.10 -2.82 -16.65
N ASN A 263 11.38 -2.46 -16.54
CA ASN A 263 11.81 -1.37 -15.66
C ASN A 263 11.34 0.00 -16.17
N LEU A 264 11.39 0.25 -17.48
CA LEU A 264 10.85 1.47 -18.08
C LEU A 264 9.35 1.59 -17.84
N ILE A 265 8.58 0.52 -18.08
CA ILE A 265 7.14 0.54 -17.88
C ILE A 265 6.78 0.70 -16.40
N ARG A 266 7.51 0.06 -15.47
CA ARG A 266 7.33 0.29 -14.02
C ARG A 266 7.58 1.75 -13.63
N SER A 267 8.63 2.36 -14.16
CA SER A 267 8.91 3.79 -13.92
C SER A 267 7.77 4.68 -14.44
N TYR A 268 7.19 4.33 -15.59
CA TYR A 268 6.05 5.03 -16.17
C TYR A 268 4.77 4.86 -15.35
N LEU A 269 4.49 3.65 -14.87
CA LEU A 269 3.36 3.36 -13.97
C LEU A 269 3.42 4.20 -12.70
N GLY A 270 4.58 4.20 -12.02
CA GLY A 270 4.76 5.00 -10.80
C GLY A 270 4.55 6.50 -11.05
N TYR A 271 5.04 7.01 -12.18
CA TYR A 271 4.82 8.40 -12.56
C TYR A 271 3.34 8.71 -12.86
N LEU A 272 2.63 7.84 -13.60
CA LEU A 272 1.21 8.04 -13.91
C LEU A 272 0.35 7.99 -12.66
N MET A 273 0.60 7.08 -11.73
CA MET A 273 -0.15 7.02 -10.47
C MET A 273 0.02 8.32 -9.67
N ALA A 274 1.25 8.85 -9.57
CA ALA A 274 1.50 10.11 -8.88
C ALA A 274 0.83 11.32 -9.57
N GLU A 275 0.85 11.37 -10.90
CA GLU A 275 0.17 12.44 -11.66
C GLU A 275 -1.35 12.33 -11.58
N HIS A 276 -1.90 11.12 -11.57
CA HIS A 276 -3.32 10.88 -11.34
C HIS A 276 -3.75 11.43 -9.99
N ASP A 277 -3.02 11.12 -8.92
CA ASP A 277 -3.31 11.64 -7.57
C ASP A 277 -3.22 13.16 -7.52
N ARG A 278 -2.20 13.73 -8.16
CA ARG A 278 -2.00 15.19 -8.23
C ARG A 278 -3.17 15.88 -8.93
N ILE A 279 -3.62 15.35 -10.07
CA ILE A 279 -4.74 15.91 -10.85
C ILE A 279 -6.07 15.71 -10.10
N SER A 280 -6.29 14.52 -9.54
CA SER A 280 -7.50 14.20 -8.77
C SER A 280 -7.68 15.12 -7.57
N ARG A 281 -6.61 15.39 -6.82
CA ARG A 281 -6.63 16.34 -5.68
C ARG A 281 -6.87 17.78 -6.12
N ALA A 282 -6.35 18.18 -7.28
CA ALA A 282 -6.61 19.51 -7.84
C ALA A 282 -8.07 19.67 -8.26
N GLN A 283 -8.72 18.60 -8.72
CA GLN A 283 -10.13 18.58 -9.11
C GLN A 283 -11.08 18.51 -7.90
N PHE A 284 -10.68 17.82 -6.82
CA PHE A 284 -11.46 17.67 -5.58
C PHE A 284 -10.66 18.10 -4.33
N PRO A 285 -10.45 19.41 -4.10
CA PRO A 285 -9.57 19.91 -3.04
C PRO A 285 -10.11 19.74 -1.61
N PHE A 286 -11.29 19.13 -1.42
CA PHE A 286 -11.96 18.98 -0.12
C PHE A 286 -12.32 17.51 0.22
N LEU A 287 -11.76 16.55 -0.51
CA LEU A 287 -11.70 15.12 -0.14
C LEU A 287 -10.25 14.75 0.17
#